data_AF-A0A945G2C3-F1
#
_entry.id   AF-A0A945G2C3-F1
#
_cell.length_a   1.000
_cell.length_b   1.000
_cell.length_c   1.000
_cell.angle_alpha   90.00
_cell.angle_beta   90.00
_cell.angle_gamma   90.00
#
_symmetry.space_group_name_H-M   'P 1'
#
loop_
_entity.id
_entity.type
_entity.pdbx_description
1 polymer ?
#
loop_
_entity_poly.entity_id
_entity_poly.type
_entity_poly.pdbx_seq_one_letter_code
_entity_poly.pdbx_strand_id
1 'polypeptide(L)'
;MTALEQNNFLSAQMQIASLWVLVVVTAISVAYVSHLCREKYAELVMLEGEANQMQVDYGRYLLEQSAWGSLQRIEMSAMAKFNMHSPQSDEIVIVRAP
;
A
#
# COMPACT_ATOMS: atom_id res chain seq x y z
N MET A 1 -60.27 -24.80 -27.26
CA MET A 1 -58.85 -25.05 -26.98
C MET A 1 -57.92 -23.92 -27.44
N THR A 2 -58.31 -23.05 -28.37
CA THR A 2 -57.45 -22.00 -28.97
C THR A 2 -57.20 -20.76 -28.09
N ALA A 3 -58.11 -20.39 -27.18
CA ALA A 3 -57.99 -19.16 -26.38
C ALA A 3 -56.96 -19.25 -25.22
N LEU A 4 -56.67 -20.45 -24.69
CA LEU A 4 -55.69 -20.64 -23.61
C LEU A 4 -54.24 -20.59 -24.13
N GLU A 5 -53.99 -21.11 -25.35
CA GLU A 5 -52.65 -21.02 -25.96
C GLU A 5 -52.28 -19.58 -26.34
N GLN A 6 -53.26 -18.77 -26.76
CA GLN A 6 -53.03 -17.38 -27.14
C GLN A 6 -52.58 -16.50 -25.96
N ASN A 7 -53.10 -16.74 -24.74
CA ASN A 7 -52.68 -16.02 -23.54
C ASN A 7 -51.26 -16.39 -23.07
N ASN A 8 -50.85 -17.65 -23.24
CA ASN A 8 -49.51 -18.10 -22.88
C ASN A 8 -48.42 -17.54 -23.82
N PHE A 9 -48.75 -17.31 -25.08
CA PHE A 9 -47.80 -16.74 -26.04
C PHE A 9 -47.49 -15.26 -25.75
N LEU A 10 -48.52 -14.48 -25.37
CA LEU A 10 -48.36 -13.08 -24.98
C LEU A 10 -47.55 -12.91 -23.68
N SER A 11 -47.78 -13.77 -22.68
CA SER A 11 -47.03 -13.72 -21.41
C SER A 11 -45.56 -14.10 -21.60
N ALA A 12 -45.26 -15.11 -22.45
CA ALA A 12 -43.90 -15.49 -22.78
C ALA A 12 -43.14 -14.37 -23.50
N GLN A 13 -43.79 -13.67 -24.45
CA GLN A 13 -43.20 -12.52 -25.13
C GLN A 13 -42.89 -11.37 -24.17
N MET A 14 -43.81 -11.06 -23.23
CA MET A 14 -43.56 -10.04 -22.20
C MET A 14 -42.43 -10.42 -21.24
N GLN A 15 -42.31 -11.71 -20.88
CA GLN A 15 -41.21 -12.20 -20.05
C GLN A 15 -39.85 -12.06 -20.74
N ILE A 16 -39.77 -12.41 -22.03
CA ILE A 16 -38.54 -12.26 -22.81
C ILE A 16 -38.17 -10.77 -22.95
N ALA A 17 -39.15 -9.91 -23.23
CA ALA A 17 -38.91 -8.47 -23.32
C ALA A 17 -38.40 -7.88 -21.98
N SER A 18 -39.01 -8.29 -20.85
CA SER A 18 -38.57 -7.89 -19.51
C SER A 18 -37.14 -8.33 -19.20
N LEU A 19 -36.81 -9.60 -19.48
CA LEU A 19 -35.46 -10.12 -19.32
C LEU A 19 -34.44 -9.36 -20.17
N TRP A 20 -34.80 -9.05 -21.42
CA TRP A 20 -33.94 -8.30 -22.31
C TRP A 20 -33.64 -6.90 -21.78
N VAL A 21 -34.67 -6.19 -21.31
CA VAL A 21 -34.51 -4.86 -20.68
C VAL A 21 -33.64 -4.96 -19.41
N LEU A 22 -33.88 -5.95 -18.55
CA LEU A 22 -33.07 -6.16 -17.35
C LEU A 22 -31.59 -6.40 -17.67
N VAL A 23 -31.29 -7.20 -18.70
CA VAL A 23 -29.91 -7.45 -19.13
C VAL A 23 -29.26 -6.17 -19.66
N VAL A 24 -29.97 -5.40 -20.49
CA VAL A 24 -29.44 -4.13 -21.03
C VAL A 24 -29.16 -3.13 -19.91
N VAL A 25 -30.10 -2.96 -18.98
CA VAL A 25 -29.92 -2.07 -17.81
C VAL A 25 -28.74 -2.54 -16.97
N THR A 26 -28.59 -3.84 -16.74
CA THR A 26 -27.47 -4.40 -15.99
C THR A 26 -26.15 -4.13 -16.71
N ALA A 27 -26.08 -4.34 -18.01
CA ALA A 27 -24.87 -4.10 -18.81
C ALA A 27 -24.42 -2.62 -18.76
N ILE A 28 -25.36 -1.69 -18.92
CA ILE A 28 -25.09 -0.25 -18.83
C ILE A 28 -24.63 0.12 -17.41
N SER A 29 -25.32 -0.40 -16.39
CA SER A 29 -24.99 -0.12 -14.99
C SER A 29 -23.59 -0.61 -14.62
N VAL A 30 -23.20 -1.82 -15.04
CA VAL A 30 -21.86 -2.37 -14.82
C VAL A 30 -20.79 -1.52 -15.52
N ALA A 31 -21.02 -1.10 -16.76
CA ALA A 31 -20.09 -0.22 -17.48
C ALA A 31 -19.92 1.12 -16.76
N TYR A 32 -21.02 1.72 -16.30
CA TYR A 32 -21.01 2.98 -15.57
C TYR A 32 -20.24 2.88 -14.24
N VAL A 33 -20.50 1.83 -13.45
CA VAL A 33 -19.78 1.56 -12.20
C VAL A 33 -18.28 1.33 -12.46
N SER A 34 -17.92 0.65 -13.56
CA SER A 34 -16.51 0.46 -13.93
C SER A 34 -15.79 1.78 -14.22
N HIS A 35 -16.44 2.70 -14.92
CA HIS A 35 -15.90 4.04 -15.17
C HIS A 35 -15.71 4.83 -13.88
N LEU A 36 -16.73 4.86 -13.01
CA LEU A 36 -16.64 5.50 -11.68
C LEU A 36 -15.53 4.90 -10.83
N CYS A 37 -15.40 3.58 -10.84
CA CYS A 37 -14.37 2.87 -10.09
C CYS A 37 -12.98 3.30 -10.54
N ARG A 38 -12.73 3.42 -11.85
CA ARG A 38 -11.44 3.89 -12.39
C ARG A 38 -11.08 5.30 -11.92
N GLU A 39 -12.04 6.22 -11.91
CA GLU A 39 -11.81 7.60 -11.47
C GLU A 39 -11.46 7.65 -9.97
N LYS A 40 -12.24 6.94 -9.14
CA LYS A 40 -11.98 6.89 -7.69
C LYS A 40 -10.71 6.15 -7.33
N TYR A 41 -10.34 5.12 -8.10
CA TYR A 41 -9.04 4.47 -7.95
C TYR A 41 -7.88 5.39 -8.31
N ALA A 42 -8.00 6.20 -9.37
CA ALA A 42 -6.94 7.12 -9.76
C ALA A 42 -6.66 8.16 -8.67
N GLU A 43 -7.71 8.72 -8.06
CA GLU A 43 -7.61 9.65 -6.94
C GLU A 43 -6.91 9.00 -5.73
N LEU A 44 -7.31 7.79 -5.39
CA LEU A 44 -6.72 7.04 -4.26
C LEU A 44 -5.23 6.72 -4.49
N VAL A 45 -4.88 6.27 -5.70
CA VAL A 45 -3.49 5.97 -6.08
C VAL A 45 -2.61 7.22 -6.04
N MET A 46 -3.14 8.39 -6.40
CA MET A 46 -2.39 9.65 -6.32
C MET A 46 -2.04 10.01 -4.88
N LEU A 47 -3.03 9.96 -3.98
CA LEU A 47 -2.85 10.23 -2.55
C LEU A 47 -1.87 9.25 -1.90
N GLU A 48 -1.99 7.96 -2.24
CA GLU A 48 -1.09 6.92 -1.75
C GLU A 48 0.36 7.13 -2.26
N GLY A 49 0.50 7.59 -3.51
CA GLY A 49 1.78 7.96 -4.08
C GLY A 49 2.48 9.11 -3.34
N GLU A 50 1.73 10.15 -2.98
CA GLU A 50 2.26 11.28 -2.19
C GLU A 50 2.70 10.82 -0.79
N ALA A 51 1.87 10.03 -0.10
CA ALA A 51 2.19 9.49 1.20
C ALA A 51 3.46 8.61 1.17
N ASN A 52 3.60 7.78 0.15
CA ASN A 52 4.77 6.93 -0.03
C ASN A 52 6.05 7.76 -0.25
N GLN A 53 5.98 8.85 -1.03
CA GLN A 53 7.14 9.74 -1.20
C GLN A 53 7.59 10.35 0.13
N MET A 54 6.66 10.86 0.94
CA MET A 54 6.98 11.39 2.27
C MET A 54 7.61 10.33 3.17
N GLN A 55 7.13 9.09 3.10
CA GLN A 55 7.69 7.99 3.90
C GLN A 55 9.12 7.62 3.47
N VAL A 56 9.42 7.67 2.18
CA VAL A 56 10.79 7.47 1.66
C VAL A 56 11.71 8.57 2.17
N ASP A 57 11.31 9.84 2.08
CA ASP A 57 12.11 10.97 2.57
C ASP A 57 12.34 10.89 4.08
N TYR A 58 11.31 10.55 4.85
CA TYR A 58 11.45 10.31 6.29
C TYR A 58 12.43 9.18 6.60
N GLY A 59 12.36 8.07 5.85
CA GLY A 59 13.31 6.97 5.96
C GLY A 59 14.74 7.42 5.68
N ARG A 60 14.96 8.27 4.66
CA ARG A 60 16.28 8.86 4.38
C ARG A 60 16.78 9.69 5.55
N TYR A 61 15.96 10.60 6.09
CA TYR A 61 16.35 11.41 7.25
C TYR A 61 16.63 10.57 8.50
N LEU A 62 15.89 9.49 8.71
CA LEU A 62 16.14 8.59 9.84
C LEU A 62 17.49 7.88 9.70
N LEU A 63 17.87 7.48 8.48
CA LEU A 63 19.17 6.89 8.20
C LEU A 63 20.31 7.91 8.39
N GLU A 64 20.12 9.14 7.91
CA GLU A 64 21.05 10.26 8.14
C GLU A 64 21.23 10.53 9.64
N GLN A 65 20.13 10.61 10.39
CA GLN A 65 20.17 10.82 11.84
C GLN A 65 20.81 9.64 12.58
N SER A 66 20.50 8.40 12.18
CA SER A 66 21.08 7.21 12.80
C SER A 66 22.60 7.13 12.54
N ALA A 67 23.05 7.57 11.37
CA ALA A 67 24.48 7.66 11.06
C ALA A 67 25.20 8.70 11.94
N TRP A 68 24.52 9.78 12.36
CA TRP A 68 25.13 10.86 13.16
C TRP A 68 24.91 10.70 14.68
N GLY A 69 23.93 9.87 15.09
CA GLY A 69 23.29 9.99 16.40
C GLY A 69 23.80 9.09 17.52
N SER A 70 24.36 7.92 17.25
CA SER A 70 24.72 6.96 18.30
C SER A 70 26.23 6.81 18.50
N LEU A 71 26.99 6.46 17.47
CA LEU A 71 28.39 6.07 17.64
C LEU A 71 29.31 7.27 17.92
N GLN A 72 29.29 8.30 17.06
CA GLN A 72 30.15 9.49 17.20
C GLN A 72 29.97 10.23 18.53
N ARG A 73 28.73 10.35 19.01
CA ARG A 73 28.45 11.08 20.26
C ARG A 73 28.87 10.30 21.50
N ILE A 74 28.71 8.97 21.47
CA ILE A 74 29.17 8.08 22.54
C ILE A 74 30.70 8.03 22.55
N GLU A 75 31.34 7.93 21.39
CA GLU A 75 32.79 7.95 21.22
C GLU A 75 33.40 9.26 21.74
N MET A 76 32.88 10.43 21.30
CA MET A 76 33.35 11.72 21.82
C MET A 76 33.16 11.85 23.34
N SER A 77 32.04 11.36 23.88
CA SER A 77 31.80 11.41 25.33
C SER A 77 32.75 10.45 26.08
N ALA A 78 33.08 9.29 25.52
CA ALA A 78 34.01 8.34 26.09
C ALA A 78 35.46 8.84 26.06
N MET A 79 35.88 9.42 24.93
CA MET A 79 37.17 10.09 24.80
C MET A 79 37.27 11.28 25.76
N ALA A 80 36.27 12.18 25.79
CA ALA A 80 36.36 13.39 26.59
C ALA A 80 36.22 13.14 28.11
N LYS A 81 35.38 12.20 28.52
CA LYS A 81 35.05 11.98 29.95
C LYS A 81 35.87 10.86 30.59
N PHE A 82 36.25 9.84 29.82
CA PHE A 82 36.98 8.68 30.31
C PHE A 82 38.39 8.57 29.72
N ASN A 83 38.82 9.52 28.89
CA ASN A 83 40.10 9.52 28.18
C ASN A 83 40.36 8.22 27.41
N MET A 84 39.29 7.54 27.00
CA MET A 84 39.38 6.30 26.24
C MET A 84 39.97 6.60 24.87
N HIS A 85 40.99 5.85 24.48
CA HIS A 85 41.56 5.84 23.14
C HIS A 85 41.58 4.40 22.61
N SER A 86 41.74 4.25 21.29
CA SER A 86 42.01 2.93 20.74
C SER A 86 43.33 2.42 21.34
N PRO A 87 43.36 1.21 21.91
CA PRO A 87 44.57 0.67 22.53
C PRO A 87 45.64 0.45 21.47
N GLN A 88 46.88 0.82 21.79
CA GLN A 88 48.03 0.50 20.95
C GLN A 88 48.47 -0.96 21.16
N SER A 89 49.24 -1.53 20.22
CA SER A 89 49.57 -2.97 20.24
C SER A 89 50.31 -3.44 21.50
N ASP A 90 50.91 -2.51 22.24
CA ASP A 90 51.60 -2.69 23.52
C ASP A 90 50.66 -2.72 24.74
N GLU A 91 49.42 -2.26 24.61
CA GLU A 91 48.39 -2.25 25.67
C GLU A 91 47.46 -3.48 25.61
N ILE A 92 47.62 -4.35 24.60
CA ILE A 92 46.77 -5.53 24.40
C ILE A 92 47.29 -6.70 25.24
N VAL A 93 46.63 -6.96 26.36
CA VAL A 93 46.91 -8.13 27.23
C VAL A 93 46.05 -9.32 26.80
N ILE A 94 46.67 -10.34 26.21
CA ILE A 94 46.00 -11.59 25.84
C ILE A 94 45.94 -12.50 27.07
N VAL A 95 44.77 -12.58 27.70
CA VAL A 95 44.53 -13.53 28.80
C VAL A 95 44.08 -14.86 28.20
N ARG A 96 44.88 -15.91 28.39
CA ARG A 96 44.50 -17.26 27.97
C ARG A 96 43.51 -17.81 29.01
N ALA A 97 42.29 -18.12 28.56
CA ALA A 97 41.30 -18.76 29.41
C ALA A 97 41.79 -20.16 29.86
N PRO A 98 41.47 -20.58 31.09
CA PRO A 98 41.94 -21.83 31.68
C PRO A 98 41.45 -23.09 30.95
#